data_AF-A0A6N3C1N8-F1
#
_entry.id   AF-A0A6N3C1N8-F1
#
_cell.length_a   1.000
_cell.length_b   1.000
_cell.length_c   1.000
_cell.angle_alpha   90.00
_cell.angle_beta   90.00
_cell.angle_gamma   90.00
#
_symmetry.space_group_name_H-M   'P 1'
#
loop_
_entity.id
_entity.type
_entity.pdbx_description
1 polymer ?
#
loop_
_entity_poly.entity_id
_entity_poly.type
_entity_poly.pdbx_seq_one_letter_code
_entity_poly.pdbx_strand_id
1 'polypeptide(L)'
;MNSKVELIYENNEYRVEVNGSVVNKDNDLEKAFDQFKNVISNNKSAEARAWDDIVEKFENLNSKDLEINKEYRTMSYGNMKYFYNMGKVFYMGNGQMIPLIGGYSLFKFTLNIVSNGDLAKANDFVEFCKDVMLCNVNYRVTDSGIIVSSASFNYGSCEYNFISNKINKGASISSGSFEEFKSYVLDIIK
;
A
#
# COMPACT_ATOMS: atom_id res chain seq x y z
N MET A 1 1.23 5.74 -9.47
CA MET A 1 0.19 6.57 -10.12
C MET A 1 0.17 6.15 -11.56
N ASN A 2 -0.97 5.66 -12.07
CA ASN A 2 -1.07 5.37 -13.51
C ASN A 2 -1.02 6.70 -14.26
N SER A 3 -0.02 6.88 -15.12
CA SER A 3 0.04 8.04 -16.01
C SER A 3 -0.91 7.84 -17.19
N LYS A 4 -1.96 8.66 -17.29
CA LYS A 4 -2.79 8.74 -18.50
C LYS A 4 -2.03 9.58 -19.52
N VAL A 5 -1.70 8.99 -20.67
CA VAL A 5 -1.03 9.68 -21.78
C VAL A 5 -1.99 9.77 -22.96
N GLU A 6 -2.20 10.96 -23.50
CA GLU A 6 -3.16 11.23 -24.59
C GLU A 6 -2.45 11.94 -25.73
N LEU A 7 -2.81 11.59 -26.98
CA LEU A 7 -2.46 12.34 -28.18
C LEU A 7 -3.74 12.97 -28.72
N ILE A 8 -3.80 14.29 -28.73
CA ILE A 8 -4.99 15.07 -29.06
C ILE A 8 -4.68 15.93 -30.29
N TYR A 9 -5.60 15.98 -31.25
CA TYR A 9 -5.52 16.92 -32.37
C TYR A 9 -6.67 17.92 -32.27
N GLU A 10 -6.35 19.19 -32.09
CA GLU A 10 -7.33 20.25 -31.94
C GLU A 10 -6.70 21.60 -32.36
N ASN A 11 -7.45 22.43 -33.08
CA ASN A 11 -7.01 23.74 -33.60
C ASN A 11 -5.78 23.67 -34.52
N ASN A 12 -5.75 22.68 -35.43
CA ASN A 12 -4.63 22.42 -36.35
C ASN A 12 -3.28 22.07 -35.68
N GLU A 13 -3.28 21.68 -34.41
CA GLU A 13 -2.08 21.32 -33.64
C GLU A 13 -2.29 19.97 -32.95
N TYR A 14 -1.26 19.12 -32.97
CA TYR A 14 -1.18 17.90 -32.17
C TYR A 14 -0.57 18.21 -30.80
N ARG A 15 -1.16 17.65 -29.74
CA ARG A 15 -0.70 17.80 -28.36
C ARG A 15 -0.57 16.44 -27.71
N VAL A 16 0.56 16.21 -27.04
CA VAL A 16 0.72 15.08 -26.13
C VAL A 16 0.47 15.58 -24.72
N GLU A 17 -0.45 14.95 -24.02
CA GLU A 17 -0.78 15.29 -22.63
C GLU A 17 -0.47 14.14 -21.70
N VAL A 18 0.02 14.46 -20.49
CA VAL A 18 0.16 13.52 -19.38
C VAL A 18 -0.69 14.01 -18.23
N ASN A 19 -1.69 13.23 -17.83
CA ASN A 19 -2.65 13.57 -16.79
C ASN A 19 -3.30 14.96 -16.99
N GLY A 20 -3.64 15.29 -18.24
CA GLY A 20 -4.26 16.57 -18.62
C GLY A 20 -3.30 17.76 -18.71
N SER A 21 -1.99 17.56 -18.51
CA SER A 21 -0.96 18.58 -18.74
C SER A 21 -0.31 18.39 -20.11
N VAL A 22 -0.32 19.41 -20.95
CA VAL A 22 0.38 19.40 -22.25
C VAL A 22 1.89 19.33 -22.02
N VAL A 23 2.52 18.28 -22.54
CA VAL A 23 3.97 18.06 -22.46
C VAL A 23 4.67 18.28 -23.79
N ASN A 24 4.00 18.09 -24.93
CA ASN A 24 4.53 18.40 -26.25
C ASN A 24 3.44 18.96 -27.16
N LYS A 25 3.88 19.73 -28.17
CA LYS A 25 3.04 20.30 -29.23
C LYS A 25 3.77 20.19 -30.56
N ASP A 26 3.08 19.78 -31.62
CA ASP A 26 3.62 19.75 -32.97
C ASP A 26 2.50 19.91 -34.01
N ASN A 27 2.83 20.38 -35.21
CA ASN A 27 1.90 20.48 -36.34
C ASN A 27 2.08 19.33 -37.33
N ASP A 28 3.14 18.54 -37.17
CA ASP A 28 3.45 17.36 -37.96
C ASP A 28 3.02 16.09 -37.21
N LEU A 29 2.21 15.25 -37.88
CA LEU A 29 1.65 14.03 -37.28
C LEU A 29 2.73 13.02 -36.90
N GLU A 30 3.72 12.80 -37.77
CA GLU A 30 4.77 11.79 -37.54
C GLU A 30 5.63 12.20 -36.35
N LYS A 31 6.00 13.48 -36.27
CA LYS A 31 6.73 14.01 -35.11
C LYS A 31 5.92 13.92 -33.83
N ALA A 32 4.63 14.28 -33.87
CA ALA A 32 3.75 14.18 -32.71
C ALA A 32 3.59 12.72 -32.24
N PHE A 33 3.52 11.78 -33.18
CA PHE A 33 3.41 10.36 -32.89
C PHE A 33 4.70 9.77 -32.31
N ASP A 34 5.86 10.17 -32.80
CA ASP A 34 7.15 9.78 -32.22
C ASP A 34 7.33 10.37 -30.81
N GLN A 35 6.93 11.62 -30.61
CA GLN A 35 6.89 12.24 -29.28
C GLN A 35 5.95 11.48 -28.33
N PHE A 36 4.76 11.07 -28.80
CA PHE A 36 3.82 10.26 -28.03
C PHE A 36 4.42 8.90 -27.62
N LYS A 37 5.05 8.17 -28.56
CA LYS A 37 5.77 6.91 -28.28
C LYS A 37 6.89 7.10 -27.26
N ASN A 38 7.64 8.20 -27.36
CA ASN A 38 8.72 8.52 -26.44
C ASN A 38 8.18 8.83 -25.04
N VAL A 39 7.09 9.59 -24.93
CA VAL A 39 6.42 9.87 -23.64
C VAL A 39 5.88 8.59 -23.00
N ILE A 40 5.30 7.67 -23.78
CA ILE A 40 4.89 6.34 -23.28
C ILE A 40 6.09 5.54 -22.78
N SER A 41 7.17 5.47 -23.57
CA SER A 41 8.37 4.71 -23.24
C SER A 41 9.07 5.25 -21.99
N ASN A 42 9.14 6.58 -21.86
CA ASN A 42 9.73 7.25 -20.70
C ASN A 42 8.87 7.06 -19.44
N ASN A 43 7.54 7.13 -19.55
CA ASN A 43 6.64 6.81 -18.43
C ASN A 43 6.76 5.35 -17.99
N LYS A 44 6.78 4.40 -18.94
CA LYS A 44 7.02 2.98 -18.63
C LYS A 44 8.35 2.76 -17.91
N SER A 45 9.40 3.46 -18.34
CA SER A 45 10.72 3.40 -17.74
C SER A 45 10.75 3.97 -16.33
N ALA A 46 10.02 5.07 -16.07
CA ALA A 46 9.91 5.64 -14.74
C ALA A 46 9.13 4.73 -13.77
N GLU A 47 8.02 4.13 -14.22
CA GLU A 47 7.26 3.15 -13.41
C GLU A 47 8.06 1.87 -13.14
N ALA A 48 8.86 1.41 -14.12
CA ALA A 48 9.77 0.28 -13.95
C ALA A 48 10.86 0.60 -12.92
N ARG A 49 11.52 1.77 -13.04
CA ARG A 49 12.49 2.24 -12.04
C ARG A 49 11.90 2.33 -10.64
N ALA A 50 10.70 2.87 -10.49
CA ALA A 50 10.03 2.95 -9.19
C ALA A 50 9.66 1.57 -8.61
N TRP A 51 9.37 0.58 -9.46
CA TRP A 51 9.20 -0.81 -9.02
C TRP A 51 10.52 -1.45 -8.61
N ASP A 52 11.57 -1.27 -9.42
CA ASP A 52 12.91 -1.81 -9.14
C ASP A 52 13.48 -1.21 -7.84
N ASP A 53 13.30 0.09 -7.60
CA ASP A 53 13.65 0.77 -6.34
C ASP A 53 12.89 0.20 -5.12
N ILE A 54 11.65 -0.26 -5.32
CA ILE A 54 10.89 -0.96 -4.29
C ILE A 54 11.50 -2.34 -4.07
N VAL A 55 11.69 -3.12 -5.12
CA VAL A 55 12.24 -4.48 -5.04
C VAL A 55 13.59 -4.48 -4.33
N GLU A 56 14.50 -3.56 -4.68
CA GLU A 56 15.82 -3.46 -4.06
C GLU A 56 15.72 -3.21 -2.54
N LYS A 57 14.81 -2.34 -2.09
CA LYS A 57 14.57 -2.09 -0.66
C LYS A 57 14.09 -3.34 0.08
N PHE A 58 13.36 -4.21 -0.58
CA PHE A 58 12.80 -5.42 0.00
C PHE A 58 13.74 -6.62 -0.07
N GLU A 59 14.49 -6.77 -1.16
CA GLU A 59 15.55 -7.79 -1.30
C GLU A 59 16.63 -7.59 -0.21
N ASN A 60 16.94 -6.33 0.15
CA ASN A 60 17.87 -6.00 1.23
C ASN A 60 17.39 -6.42 2.64
N LEU A 61 16.12 -6.77 2.83
CA LEU A 61 15.60 -7.26 4.12
C LEU A 61 15.90 -8.74 4.36
N ASN A 62 16.35 -9.47 3.32
CA ASN A 62 16.74 -10.88 3.37
C ASN A 62 15.70 -11.80 4.06
N SER A 63 14.41 -11.55 3.81
CA SER A 63 13.32 -12.33 4.39
C SER A 63 13.03 -13.55 3.52
N LYS A 64 13.30 -14.74 4.04
CA LYS A 64 13.14 -16.02 3.34
C LYS A 64 11.71 -16.30 2.84
N ASP A 65 10.71 -15.70 3.50
CA ASP A 65 9.29 -15.93 3.21
C ASP A 65 8.69 -14.82 2.33
N LEU A 66 9.52 -13.88 1.84
CA LEU A 66 9.12 -12.85 0.90
C LEU A 66 9.27 -13.35 -0.54
N GLU A 67 8.17 -13.37 -1.27
CA GLU A 67 8.15 -13.71 -2.69
C GLU A 67 7.96 -12.45 -3.54
N ILE A 68 8.84 -12.23 -4.51
CA ILE A 68 8.76 -11.11 -5.45
C ILE A 68 8.53 -11.65 -6.86
N ASN A 69 7.38 -11.34 -7.45
CA ASN A 69 7.09 -11.65 -8.84
C ASN A 69 7.35 -10.41 -9.70
N LYS A 70 8.47 -10.42 -10.44
CA LYS A 70 8.90 -9.30 -11.29
C LYS A 70 8.03 -9.14 -12.56
N GLU A 71 7.46 -10.23 -13.07
CA GLU A 71 6.59 -10.21 -14.27
C GLU A 71 5.26 -9.50 -13.99
N TYR A 72 4.57 -9.89 -12.92
CA TYR A 72 3.28 -9.32 -12.54
C TYR A 72 3.39 -8.14 -11.57
N ARG A 73 4.62 -7.76 -11.18
CA ARG A 73 4.92 -6.69 -10.22
C ARG A 73 4.12 -6.85 -8.92
N THR A 74 4.23 -8.02 -8.30
CA THR A 74 3.57 -8.33 -7.02
C THR A 74 4.58 -8.80 -5.98
N MET A 75 4.30 -8.51 -4.72
CA MET A 75 5.05 -9.07 -3.58
C MET A 75 4.10 -9.84 -2.67
N SER A 76 4.49 -11.02 -2.20
CA SER A 76 3.73 -11.83 -1.25
C SER A 76 4.57 -12.06 0.01
N TYR A 77 3.93 -11.95 1.17
CA TYR A 77 4.54 -12.30 2.46
C TYR A 77 3.47 -12.88 3.37
N GLY A 78 3.53 -14.20 3.61
CA GLY A 78 2.49 -14.92 4.33
C GLY A 78 1.11 -14.74 3.70
N ASN A 79 0.12 -14.38 4.51
CA ASN A 79 -1.26 -14.14 4.09
C ASN A 79 -1.47 -12.77 3.44
N MET A 80 -0.41 -12.05 3.05
CA MET A 80 -0.50 -10.71 2.49
C MET A 80 0.10 -10.65 1.09
N LYS A 81 -0.60 -10.00 0.16
CA LYS A 81 -0.11 -9.76 -1.21
C LYS A 81 -0.29 -8.31 -1.66
N TYR A 82 0.80 -7.68 -2.08
CA TYR A 82 0.85 -6.35 -2.67
C TYR A 82 0.85 -6.42 -4.20
N PHE A 83 0.00 -5.62 -4.83
CA PHE A 83 -0.07 -5.44 -6.29
C PHE A 83 0.37 -4.02 -6.64
N TYR A 84 1.57 -3.88 -7.20
CA TYR A 84 2.16 -2.58 -7.51
C TYR A 84 1.30 -1.74 -8.46
N ASN A 85 0.83 -2.37 -9.54
CA ASN A 85 0.00 -1.70 -10.56
C ASN A 85 -1.33 -1.17 -10.01
N MET A 86 -1.81 -1.73 -8.89
CA MET A 86 -3.03 -1.27 -8.21
C MET A 86 -2.74 -0.35 -7.03
N GLY A 87 -1.49 -0.32 -6.54
CA GLY A 87 -1.13 0.32 -5.27
C GLY A 87 -1.85 -0.29 -4.06
N LYS A 88 -2.34 -1.54 -4.16
CA LYS A 88 -3.22 -2.17 -3.16
C LYS A 88 -2.57 -3.41 -2.54
N VAL A 89 -2.93 -3.65 -1.28
CA VAL A 89 -2.61 -4.87 -0.54
C VAL A 89 -3.89 -5.64 -0.28
N PHE A 90 -3.78 -6.97 -0.33
CA PHE A 90 -4.87 -7.88 -0.03
C PHE A 90 -4.44 -8.89 1.02
N TYR A 91 -5.38 -9.24 1.91
CA TYR A 91 -5.34 -10.48 2.66
C TYR A 91 -5.67 -11.64 1.71
N MET A 92 -4.89 -12.70 1.78
CA MET A 92 -4.94 -13.88 0.90
C MET A 92 -5.13 -15.20 1.67
N GLY A 93 -5.38 -15.15 2.98
CA GLY A 93 -5.53 -16.35 3.82
C GLY A 93 -6.88 -17.04 3.62
N ASN A 94 -6.93 -18.33 3.97
CA ASN A 94 -8.18 -19.13 3.99
C ASN A 94 -8.99 -19.12 2.67
N GLY A 95 -8.31 -18.98 1.52
CA GLY A 95 -8.96 -18.92 0.21
C GLY A 95 -9.74 -17.62 -0.06
N GLN A 96 -9.58 -16.60 0.78
CA GLN A 96 -10.23 -15.30 0.64
C GLN A 96 -9.26 -14.29 0.03
N MET A 97 -9.81 -13.33 -0.72
CA MET A 97 -9.08 -12.16 -1.21
C MET A 97 -9.81 -10.90 -0.72
N ILE A 98 -9.31 -10.30 0.35
CA ILE A 98 -9.94 -9.13 0.99
C ILE A 98 -9.03 -7.91 0.84
N PRO A 99 -9.48 -6.81 0.22
CA PRO A 99 -8.67 -5.60 0.11
C PRO A 99 -8.41 -4.98 1.48
N LEU A 100 -7.15 -4.58 1.72
CA LEU A 100 -6.71 -3.93 2.95
C LEU A 100 -6.37 -2.45 2.71
N ILE A 101 -6.49 -1.63 3.75
CA ILE A 101 -6.12 -0.21 3.72
C ILE A 101 -4.61 -0.06 3.96
N GLY A 102 -3.96 0.77 3.13
CA GLY A 102 -2.58 1.22 3.39
C GLY A 102 -1.56 0.83 2.32
N GLY A 103 -1.92 -0.04 1.36
CA GLY A 103 -1.09 -0.31 0.18
C GLY A 103 0.37 -0.64 0.52
N TYR A 104 1.30 -0.03 -0.22
CA TYR A 104 2.74 -0.19 0.00
C TYR A 104 3.18 0.05 1.45
N SER A 105 2.63 1.07 2.12
CA SER A 105 2.98 1.40 3.51
C SER A 105 2.61 0.29 4.47
N LEU A 106 1.42 -0.33 4.31
CA LEU A 106 1.01 -1.48 5.10
C LEU A 106 1.94 -2.67 4.87
N PHE A 107 2.26 -2.96 3.60
CA PHE A 107 3.13 -4.09 3.25
C PHE A 107 4.51 -3.95 3.88
N LYS A 108 5.13 -2.76 3.71
CA LYS A 108 6.42 -2.42 4.31
C LYS A 108 6.40 -2.47 5.83
N PHE A 109 5.36 -1.90 6.45
CA PHE A 109 5.22 -1.87 7.90
C PHE A 109 5.11 -3.28 8.49
N THR A 110 4.28 -4.13 7.87
CA THR A 110 4.11 -5.52 8.31
C THR A 110 5.43 -6.28 8.26
N LEU A 111 6.16 -6.15 7.15
CA LEU A 111 7.43 -6.84 6.99
C LEU A 111 8.50 -6.32 7.98
N ASN A 112 8.63 -5.00 8.13
CA ASN A 112 9.76 -4.42 8.87
C ASN A 112 9.52 -4.27 10.37
N ILE A 113 8.31 -3.90 10.77
CA ILE A 113 8.01 -3.51 12.15
C ILE A 113 7.29 -4.63 12.89
N VAL A 114 6.28 -5.23 12.24
CA VAL A 114 5.44 -6.23 12.88
C VAL A 114 6.10 -7.61 12.91
N SER A 115 6.56 -8.08 11.75
CA SER A 115 7.08 -9.43 11.63
C SER A 115 8.36 -9.59 12.47
N ASN A 116 9.28 -8.61 12.39
CA ASN A 116 10.64 -8.75 12.88
C ASN A 116 11.27 -10.10 12.47
N GLY A 117 10.98 -10.58 11.25
CA GLY A 117 11.40 -11.88 10.72
C GLY A 117 10.50 -13.07 11.08
N ASP A 118 9.41 -12.86 11.83
CA ASP A 118 8.45 -13.88 12.24
C ASP A 118 7.15 -13.80 11.40
N LEU A 119 6.96 -14.81 10.55
CA LEU A 119 5.80 -14.93 9.67
C LEU A 119 4.48 -15.06 10.43
N ALA A 120 4.49 -15.68 11.61
CA ALA A 120 3.27 -15.86 12.40
C ALA A 120 2.72 -14.51 12.88
N LYS A 121 3.61 -13.61 13.32
CA LYS A 121 3.24 -12.24 13.71
C LYS A 121 2.69 -11.43 12.56
N ALA A 122 3.27 -11.59 11.37
CA ALA A 122 2.77 -10.94 10.17
C ALA A 122 1.37 -11.42 9.81
N ASN A 123 1.15 -12.74 9.81
CA ASN A 123 -0.17 -13.32 9.53
C ASN A 123 -1.22 -12.87 10.53
N ASP A 124 -0.87 -12.86 11.82
CA ASP A 124 -1.75 -12.42 12.90
C ASP A 124 -2.17 -10.95 12.76
N PHE A 125 -1.22 -10.06 12.45
CA PHE A 125 -1.51 -8.65 12.20
C PHE A 125 -2.38 -8.42 10.98
N VAL A 126 -2.11 -9.12 9.87
CA VAL A 126 -2.89 -8.96 8.63
C VAL A 126 -4.30 -9.52 8.83
N GLU A 127 -4.46 -10.58 9.61
CA GLU A 127 -5.75 -11.09 10.04
C GLU A 127 -6.54 -10.08 10.89
N PHE A 128 -5.88 -9.39 11.82
CA PHE A 128 -6.50 -8.28 12.54
C PHE A 128 -6.95 -7.15 11.60
N CYS A 129 -6.11 -6.72 10.66
CA CYS A 129 -6.49 -5.70 9.67
C CYS A 129 -7.72 -6.14 8.85
N LYS A 130 -7.78 -7.42 8.45
CA LYS A 130 -8.94 -8.02 7.79
C LYS A 130 -10.19 -7.95 8.67
N ASP A 131 -10.11 -8.32 9.94
CA ASP A 131 -11.26 -8.27 10.86
C ASP A 131 -11.79 -6.83 11.05
N VAL A 132 -10.88 -5.84 11.17
CA VAL A 132 -11.25 -4.42 11.25
C VAL A 132 -11.94 -3.95 9.96
N MET A 133 -11.42 -4.35 8.78
CA MET A 133 -12.06 -4.06 7.49
C MET A 133 -13.49 -4.61 7.40
N LEU A 134 -13.70 -5.85 7.87
CA LEU A 134 -15.02 -6.49 7.83
C LEU A 134 -16.05 -5.78 8.73
N CYS A 135 -15.59 -5.03 9.74
CA CYS A 135 -16.44 -4.17 10.57
C CYS A 135 -16.70 -2.79 9.95
N ASN A 136 -16.26 -2.54 8.70
CA ASN A 136 -16.31 -1.22 8.03
C ASN A 136 -15.61 -0.10 8.81
N VAL A 137 -14.55 -0.44 9.57
CA VAL A 137 -13.77 0.52 10.36
C VAL A 137 -12.47 0.85 9.63
N ASN A 138 -12.07 2.13 9.68
CA ASN A 138 -10.83 2.58 9.07
C ASN A 138 -9.64 2.38 10.02
N TYR A 139 -8.48 2.12 9.44
CA TYR A 139 -7.20 2.14 10.15
C TYR A 139 -6.09 2.71 9.26
N ARG A 140 -4.98 3.08 9.89
CA ARG A 140 -3.73 3.44 9.21
C ARG A 140 -2.54 2.95 10.00
N VAL A 141 -1.45 2.64 9.31
CA VAL A 141 -0.15 2.39 9.93
C VAL A 141 0.65 3.68 10.02
N THR A 142 1.45 3.80 11.08
CA THR A 142 2.47 4.84 11.27
C THR A 142 3.84 4.18 11.17
N ASP A 143 4.92 4.93 11.43
CA ASP A 143 6.28 4.36 11.43
C ASP A 143 6.48 3.30 12.54
N SER A 144 5.64 3.30 13.58
CA SER A 144 5.81 2.43 14.76
C SER A 144 4.54 1.75 15.24
N GLY A 145 3.40 2.01 14.63
CA GLY A 145 2.11 1.61 15.17
C GLY A 145 0.99 1.46 14.15
N ILE A 146 -0.16 1.03 14.66
CA ILE A 146 -1.43 1.03 13.94
C ILE A 146 -2.45 1.85 14.72
N ILE A 147 -3.16 2.73 14.00
CA ILE A 147 -4.25 3.54 14.53
C ILE A 147 -5.54 3.03 13.91
N VAL A 148 -6.53 2.68 14.74
CA VAL A 148 -7.88 2.30 14.32
C VAL A 148 -8.82 3.43 14.69
N SER A 149 -9.64 3.86 13.73
CA SER A 149 -10.48 5.07 13.84
C SER A 149 -11.97 4.72 13.77
N SER A 150 -12.69 4.97 14.85
CA SER A 150 -14.14 4.77 14.97
C SER A 150 -14.71 5.74 16.01
N ALA A 151 -15.92 6.25 15.77
CA ALA A 151 -16.65 7.07 16.73
C ALA A 151 -16.95 6.33 18.05
N SER A 152 -16.88 5.00 18.06
CA SER A 152 -17.05 4.18 19.27
C SER A 152 -15.88 4.28 20.25
N PHE A 153 -14.71 4.75 19.81
CA PHE A 153 -13.55 4.94 20.70
C PHE A 153 -13.58 6.32 21.36
N ASN A 154 -12.99 6.42 22.55
CA ASN A 154 -12.71 7.71 23.17
C ASN A 154 -11.80 8.53 22.24
N TYR A 155 -12.21 9.77 21.95
CA TYR A 155 -11.55 10.66 21.00
C TYR A 155 -11.44 10.08 19.57
N GLY A 156 -12.33 9.15 19.20
CA GLY A 156 -12.53 8.68 17.84
C GLY A 156 -11.46 7.72 17.31
N SER A 157 -10.48 7.32 18.13
CA SER A 157 -9.43 6.38 17.71
C SER A 157 -8.72 5.69 18.88
N CYS A 158 -8.04 4.60 18.57
CA CYS A 158 -7.06 3.97 19.45
C CYS A 158 -5.82 3.57 18.66
N GLU A 159 -4.68 3.50 19.34
CA GLU A 159 -3.39 3.18 18.73
C GLU A 159 -2.66 2.08 19.49
N TYR A 160 -2.00 1.20 18.76
CA TYR A 160 -0.98 0.31 19.29
C TYR A 160 0.39 0.64 18.71
N ASN A 161 1.38 0.75 19.58
CA ASN A 161 2.76 1.00 19.21
C ASN A 161 3.61 -0.28 19.41
N PHE A 162 4.11 -0.85 18.32
CA PHE A 162 4.88 -2.10 18.30
C PHE A 162 6.29 -1.96 18.87
N ILE A 163 6.83 -0.74 18.96
CA ILE A 163 8.17 -0.48 19.52
C ILE A 163 8.10 -0.36 21.04
N SER A 164 7.14 0.39 21.55
CA SER A 164 6.99 0.67 22.99
C SER A 164 6.03 -0.26 23.71
N ASN A 165 5.31 -1.12 22.98
CA ASN A 165 4.23 -1.96 23.52
C ASN A 165 3.19 -1.15 24.30
N LYS A 166 2.84 0.03 23.79
CA LYS A 166 1.85 0.92 24.41
C LYS A 166 0.55 0.88 23.62
N ILE A 167 -0.56 0.84 24.36
CA ILE A 167 -1.92 0.99 23.88
C ILE A 167 -2.42 2.37 24.28
N ASN A 168 -2.75 3.20 23.30
CA ASN A 168 -3.44 4.46 23.51
C ASN A 168 -4.93 4.26 23.24
N LYS A 169 -5.76 4.39 24.28
CA LYS A 169 -7.23 4.29 24.22
C LYS A 169 -7.91 5.65 24.14
N GLY A 170 -7.17 6.70 23.74
CA GLY A 170 -7.60 8.09 23.74
C GLY A 170 -7.49 8.74 25.12
N ALA A 171 -8.29 8.29 26.08
CA ALA A 171 -8.33 8.83 27.44
C ALA A 171 -7.19 8.33 28.35
N SER A 172 -6.53 7.23 27.97
CA SER A 172 -5.48 6.60 28.76
C SER A 172 -4.45 5.93 27.87
N ILE A 173 -3.20 5.90 28.33
CA ILE A 173 -2.12 5.15 27.71
C ILE A 173 -1.62 4.12 28.73
N SER A 174 -1.56 2.85 28.32
CA SER A 174 -1.06 1.76 29.15
C SER A 174 -0.09 0.89 28.35
N SER A 175 0.82 0.20 29.03
CA SER A 175 1.57 -0.89 28.40
C SER A 175 0.67 -2.09 28.16
N GLY A 176 0.92 -2.84 27.08
CA GLY A 176 0.16 -4.03 26.74
C GLY A 176 0.70 -4.73 25.49
N SER A 177 0.27 -5.97 25.30
CA SER A 177 0.53 -6.80 24.13
C SER A 177 -0.38 -6.42 22.96
N PHE A 178 0.01 -6.85 21.76
CA PHE A 178 -0.83 -6.72 20.58
C PHE A 178 -2.14 -7.52 20.72
N GLU A 179 -2.12 -8.67 21.39
CA GLU A 179 -3.34 -9.46 21.67
C GLU A 179 -4.36 -8.70 22.53
N GLU A 180 -3.89 -8.02 23.57
CA GLU A 180 -4.75 -7.18 24.41
C GLU A 180 -5.30 -6.00 23.62
N PHE A 181 -4.52 -5.42 22.71
CA PHE A 181 -4.99 -4.38 21.80
C PHE A 181 -6.08 -4.89 20.85
N LYS A 182 -5.85 -6.04 20.19
CA LYS A 182 -6.83 -6.64 19.27
C LYS A 182 -8.15 -6.91 19.97
N SER A 183 -8.09 -7.53 21.16
CA SER A 183 -9.27 -7.84 21.97
C SER A 183 -10.05 -6.56 22.28
N TYR A 184 -9.36 -5.53 22.80
CA TYR A 184 -9.97 -4.23 23.09
C TYR A 184 -10.63 -3.58 21.87
N VAL A 185 -9.98 -3.61 20.70
CA VAL A 185 -10.52 -3.03 19.46
C VAL A 185 -11.77 -3.79 19.03
N LEU A 186 -11.67 -5.11 18.91
CA LEU A 186 -12.73 -5.95 18.37
C LEU A 186 -13.95 -6.01 19.29
N ASP A 187 -13.78 -5.91 20.61
CA ASP A 187 -14.88 -5.82 21.58
C ASP A 187 -15.70 -4.53 21.43
N ILE A 188 -15.13 -3.47 20.86
CA ILE A 188 -15.79 -2.16 20.71
C ILE A 188 -16.42 -1.98 19.33
N ILE A 189 -15.81 -2.55 18.28
CA ILE A 189 -16.26 -2.31 16.89
C ILE A 189 -17.15 -3.41 16.31
N LYS A 190 -17.21 -4.58 16.95
CA LYS A 190 -18.17 -5.65 16.61
C LYS A 190 -19.48 -5.43 17.35
#